data_AF-A0A7S2E0M5-F1
#
_entry.id   AF-A0A7S2E0M5-F1
#
_cell.length_a   1.000
_cell.length_b   1.000
_cell.length_c   1.000
_cell.angle_alpha   90.00
_cell.angle_beta   90.00
_cell.angle_gamma   90.00
#
_symmetry.space_group_name_H-M   'P 1'
#
loop_
_entity.id
_entity.type
_entity.pdbx_description
1 polymer ?
#
loop_
_entity_poly.entity_id
_entity_poly.type
_entity_poly.pdbx_seq_one_letter_code
_entity_poly.pdbx_strand_id
1 'polypeptide(L)'
;MAYGETIPLTSGSGANTGGINTETVKKVAENVLTRENAEKAKTFVVGQVDKLKTMASDGDLSLRFLAYLGGIAMVVTSILGLLGRILTFKIIHIVFDIYTIFLGVLVLFLEWDGFPQKEKYDVYIKRYFHFLDFVWGRGIVYFVAGSIQFSMLSLLDLVVGGFMMALGVLYIIVGKATADKLKAVHKAVYSDHAIASKFKKADAEGTGTINVEQFGNLIKSFGMELEKRETEIAFLEIPKAKGAGDRIDLEGFKSWWTKSDSVEGGFISIA
;
A
#
# COMPACT_ATOMS: atom_id res chain seq x y z
N MET A 1 41.61 62.51 -27.35
CA MET A 1 40.13 62.49 -27.42
C MET A 1 39.66 61.29 -26.64
N ALA A 2 39.45 61.48 -25.33
CA ALA A 2 38.14 61.56 -24.66
C ALA A 2 37.85 60.18 -24.01
N TYR A 3 38.14 59.96 -22.71
CA TYR A 3 37.24 60.18 -21.56
C TYR A 3 35.84 59.61 -21.86
N GLY A 4 35.27 58.61 -21.18
CA GLY A 4 35.36 58.15 -19.80
C GLY A 4 33.92 58.11 -19.26
N GLU A 5 33.41 56.99 -18.75
CA GLU A 5 32.20 57.01 -17.92
C GLU A 5 32.09 55.75 -17.05
N THR A 6 32.32 55.96 -15.75
CA THR A 6 32.13 55.03 -14.64
C THR A 6 30.68 55.11 -14.15
N ILE A 7 30.02 53.96 -14.00
CA ILE A 7 28.67 53.86 -13.43
C ILE A 7 28.77 53.91 -11.89
N PRO A 8 27.95 54.72 -11.18
CA PRO A 8 28.02 54.84 -9.73
C PRO A 8 27.28 53.71 -9.00
N LEU A 9 27.91 53.19 -7.95
CA LEU A 9 27.28 52.34 -6.93
C LEU A 9 26.49 53.24 -5.97
N THR A 10 25.16 53.11 -5.96
CA THR A 10 24.30 53.71 -4.94
C THR A 10 24.05 52.70 -3.82
N SER A 11 24.63 53.01 -2.66
CA SER A 11 24.33 52.42 -1.36
C SER A 11 22.92 52.81 -0.90
N GLY A 12 22.00 51.85 -0.89
CA GLY A 12 20.66 51.98 -0.32
C GLY A 12 20.51 51.14 0.95
N SER A 13 20.85 51.74 2.08
CA SER A 13 20.57 51.26 3.44
C SER A 13 19.06 51.15 3.68
N GLY A 14 18.61 50.03 4.27
CA GLY A 14 17.20 49.85 4.65
C GLY A 14 16.89 48.43 5.14
N ALA A 15 17.59 47.95 6.18
CA ALA A 15 17.20 46.76 6.90
C ALA A 15 15.87 47.00 7.65
N ASN A 16 14.74 46.63 7.04
CA ASN A 16 13.47 46.54 7.73
C ASN A 16 13.26 45.08 8.17
N THR A 17 13.86 44.71 9.31
CA THR A 17 13.56 43.45 9.99
C THR A 17 12.17 43.57 10.63
N GLY A 18 11.15 43.30 9.83
CA GLY A 18 9.80 43.01 10.34
C GLY A 18 9.87 41.76 11.19
N GLY A 19 10.05 41.94 12.50
CA GLY A 19 9.92 40.87 13.47
C GLY A 19 8.57 40.18 13.26
N ILE A 20 8.60 38.89 12.97
CA ILE A 20 7.42 38.04 12.91
C ILE A 20 6.75 38.16 14.27
N ASN A 21 5.66 38.93 14.33
CA ASN A 21 4.92 39.14 15.56
C ASN A 21 4.38 37.78 16.02
N THR A 22 4.91 37.31 17.14
CA THR A 22 4.64 36.00 17.73
C THR A 22 3.14 35.83 18.05
N GLU A 23 2.40 36.92 18.26
CA GLU A 23 0.94 36.89 18.40
C GLU A 23 0.21 36.52 17.10
N THR A 24 0.72 36.94 15.95
CA THR A 24 0.14 36.60 14.63
C THR A 24 0.35 35.11 14.33
N VAL A 25 1.52 34.56 14.67
CA VAL A 25 1.80 33.12 14.54
C VAL A 25 0.93 32.30 15.50
N LYS A 26 0.72 32.80 16.73
CA LYS A 26 -0.12 32.12 17.73
C LYS A 26 -1.61 32.11 17.34
N LYS A 27 -2.13 33.23 16.81
CA LYS A 27 -3.51 33.31 16.28
C LYS A 27 -3.72 32.47 15.03
N VAL A 28 -2.71 32.36 14.16
CA VAL A 28 -2.76 31.45 13.00
C VAL A 28 -2.71 29.98 13.46
N ALA A 29 -1.88 29.64 14.46
CA ALA A 29 -1.82 28.29 15.02
C ALA A 29 -3.10 27.90 15.77
N GLU A 30 -3.73 28.82 16.53
CA GLU A 30 -5.02 28.59 17.18
C GLU A 30 -6.16 28.43 16.17
N ASN A 31 -6.14 29.18 15.07
CA ASN A 31 -7.10 29.02 13.98
C ASN A 31 -6.87 27.73 13.16
N VAL A 32 -5.68 27.14 13.14
CA VAL A 32 -5.43 25.84 12.48
C VAL A 32 -5.91 24.65 13.33
N LEU A 33 -6.03 24.83 14.65
CA LEU A 33 -6.46 23.81 15.62
C LEU A 33 -7.97 23.83 15.96
N THR A 34 -8.76 24.71 15.35
CA THR A 34 -10.22 24.70 15.53
C THR A 34 -10.85 23.46 14.90
N ARG A 35 -11.84 22.88 15.59
CA ARG A 35 -12.60 21.69 15.17
C ARG A 35 -13.14 21.79 13.73
N GLU A 36 -13.42 23.00 13.26
CA GLU A 36 -13.87 23.26 11.89
C GLU A 36 -12.81 22.92 10.83
N ASN A 37 -11.53 23.21 11.12
CA ASN A 37 -10.41 22.85 10.25
C ASN A 37 -10.03 21.37 10.36
N ALA A 38 -10.25 20.75 11.53
CA ALA A 38 -10.12 19.30 11.68
C ALA A 38 -11.23 18.54 10.91
N GLU A 39 -12.45 19.05 10.88
CA GLU A 39 -13.55 18.50 10.05
C GLU A 39 -13.32 18.72 8.55
N LYS A 40 -12.83 19.91 8.15
CA LYS A 40 -12.40 20.20 6.77
C LYS A 40 -11.20 19.34 6.35
N ALA A 41 -10.24 19.10 7.24
CA ALA A 41 -9.13 18.18 7.00
C ALA A 41 -9.63 16.74 6.91
N LYS A 42 -10.59 16.32 7.74
CA LYS A 42 -11.19 14.98 7.67
C LYS A 42 -11.98 14.75 6.38
N THR A 43 -12.78 15.72 5.93
CA THR A 43 -13.52 15.64 4.65
C THR A 43 -12.59 15.77 3.44
N PHE A 44 -11.51 16.57 3.53
CA PHE A 44 -10.46 16.60 2.52
C PHE A 44 -9.68 15.28 2.45
N VAL A 45 -9.35 14.68 3.59
CA VAL A 45 -8.68 13.38 3.66
C VAL A 45 -9.60 12.26 3.17
N VAL A 46 -10.89 12.25 3.54
CA VAL A 46 -11.87 11.26 3.03
C VAL A 46 -12.07 11.43 1.52
N GLY A 47 -12.17 12.66 1.01
CA GLY A 47 -12.27 12.92 -0.43
C GLY A 47 -11.00 12.59 -1.21
N GLN A 48 -9.82 12.76 -0.61
CA GLN A 48 -8.53 12.31 -1.16
C GLN A 48 -8.40 10.80 -1.09
N VAL A 49 -8.94 10.14 -0.06
CA VAL A 49 -9.01 8.67 0.05
C VAL A 49 -9.94 8.10 -1.01
N ASP A 50 -11.08 8.72 -1.27
CA ASP A 50 -11.99 8.29 -2.35
C ASP A 50 -11.39 8.57 -3.74
N LYS A 51 -10.70 9.71 -3.93
CA LYS A 51 -9.93 9.99 -5.16
C LYS A 51 -8.71 9.08 -5.33
N LEU A 52 -8.02 8.71 -4.26
CA LEU A 52 -6.94 7.74 -4.28
C LEU A 52 -7.48 6.33 -4.53
N LYS A 53 -8.65 6.00 -4.00
CA LYS A 53 -9.35 4.75 -4.27
C LYS A 53 -9.81 4.69 -5.72
N THR A 54 -10.29 5.79 -6.31
CA THR A 54 -10.64 5.85 -7.74
C THR A 54 -9.42 5.92 -8.65
N MET A 55 -8.35 6.65 -8.32
CA MET A 55 -7.10 6.66 -9.10
C MET A 55 -6.31 5.35 -8.99
N ALA A 56 -6.34 4.69 -7.82
CA ALA A 56 -5.79 3.34 -7.67
C ALA A 56 -6.65 2.31 -8.40
N SER A 57 -7.99 2.45 -8.36
CA SER A 57 -8.91 1.57 -9.08
C SER A 57 -8.82 1.72 -10.60
N ASP A 58 -8.68 2.94 -11.12
CA ASP A 58 -8.60 3.21 -12.57
C ASP A 58 -7.18 2.97 -13.12
N GLY A 59 -6.14 3.17 -12.31
CA GLY A 59 -4.75 2.92 -12.69
C GLY A 59 -4.38 1.43 -12.72
N ASP A 60 -4.90 0.63 -11.77
CA ASP A 60 -4.63 -0.80 -11.70
C ASP A 60 -5.16 -1.53 -12.94
N LEU A 61 -6.38 -1.18 -13.40
CA LEU A 61 -6.98 -1.83 -14.57
C LEU A 61 -6.13 -1.68 -15.84
N SER A 62 -5.50 -0.51 -16.03
CA SER A 62 -4.67 -0.24 -17.21
C SER A 62 -3.36 -1.04 -17.20
N LEU A 63 -2.71 -1.14 -16.03
CA LEU A 63 -1.49 -1.91 -15.86
C LEU A 63 -1.74 -3.41 -16.01
N ARG A 64 -2.85 -3.89 -15.45
CA ARG A 64 -3.29 -5.29 -15.54
C ARG A 64 -3.62 -5.69 -16.97
N PHE A 65 -4.29 -4.81 -17.73
CA PHE A 65 -4.52 -5.03 -19.15
C PHE A 65 -3.22 -5.08 -19.97
N LEU A 66 -2.25 -4.19 -19.69
CA LEU A 66 -0.95 -4.21 -20.34
C LEU A 66 -0.14 -5.47 -20.02
N ALA A 67 -0.14 -5.90 -18.75
CA ALA A 67 0.50 -7.14 -18.33
C ALA A 67 -0.16 -8.37 -18.97
N TYR A 68 -1.49 -8.37 -19.10
CA TYR A 68 -2.23 -9.40 -19.82
C TYR A 68 -1.82 -9.47 -21.30
N LEU A 69 -1.78 -8.33 -22.01
CA LEU A 69 -1.31 -8.27 -23.39
C LEU A 69 0.15 -8.73 -23.52
N GLY A 70 1.00 -8.32 -22.57
CA GLY A 70 2.39 -8.78 -22.49
C GLY A 70 2.52 -10.28 -22.30
N GLY A 71 1.65 -10.88 -21.46
CA GLY A 71 1.53 -12.33 -21.29
C GLY A 71 1.13 -13.04 -22.60
N ILE A 72 0.16 -12.52 -23.35
CA ILE A 72 -0.25 -13.10 -24.64
C ILE A 72 0.94 -13.05 -25.62
N ALA A 73 1.56 -11.88 -25.73
CA ALA A 73 2.71 -11.68 -26.61
C ALA A 73 3.83 -12.66 -26.23
N MET A 74 4.16 -12.79 -24.95
CA MET A 74 5.18 -13.74 -24.46
C MET A 74 4.88 -15.19 -24.86
N VAL A 75 3.65 -15.66 -24.70
CA VAL A 75 3.26 -17.03 -25.07
C VAL A 75 3.36 -17.24 -26.58
N VAL A 76 2.76 -16.35 -27.38
CA VAL A 76 2.76 -16.46 -28.85
C VAL A 76 4.18 -16.48 -29.40
N THR A 77 5.01 -15.56 -28.91
CA THR A 77 6.38 -15.39 -29.39
C THR A 77 7.28 -16.55 -29.00
N SER A 78 7.11 -17.10 -27.80
CA SER A 78 7.81 -18.31 -27.36
C SER A 78 7.38 -19.55 -28.14
N ILE A 79 6.10 -19.70 -28.52
CA ILE A 79 5.63 -20.81 -29.36
C ILE A 79 6.26 -20.73 -30.77
N LEU A 80 6.29 -19.53 -31.37
CA LEU A 80 6.93 -19.33 -32.68
C LEU A 80 8.44 -19.61 -32.61
N GLY A 81 9.10 -19.15 -31.54
CA GLY A 81 10.52 -19.43 -31.27
C GLY A 81 10.79 -20.93 -31.14
N LEU A 82 9.97 -21.63 -30.36
CA LEU A 82 10.06 -23.07 -30.13
C LEU A 82 10.00 -23.87 -31.43
N LEU A 83 9.02 -23.56 -32.31
CA LEU A 83 8.88 -24.24 -33.61
C LEU A 83 10.14 -24.09 -34.48
N GLY A 84 10.72 -22.89 -34.56
CA GLY A 84 11.96 -22.66 -35.31
C GLY A 84 13.19 -23.33 -34.68
N ARG A 85 13.26 -23.41 -33.36
CA ARG A 85 14.41 -23.96 -32.62
C ARG A 85 14.43 -25.48 -32.59
N ILE A 86 13.26 -26.13 -32.62
CA ILE A 86 13.13 -27.58 -32.79
C ILE A 86 13.77 -28.02 -34.12
N LEU A 87 13.55 -27.28 -35.21
CA LEU A 87 14.13 -27.58 -36.51
C LEU A 87 15.65 -27.36 -36.57
N THR A 88 16.20 -26.48 -35.72
CA THR A 88 17.64 -26.16 -35.66
C THR A 88 18.39 -26.91 -34.55
N PHE A 89 17.71 -27.80 -33.81
CA PHE A 89 18.27 -28.63 -32.72
C PHE A 89 19.00 -27.84 -31.61
N LYS A 90 18.59 -26.60 -31.33
CA LYS A 90 19.16 -25.78 -30.24
C LYS A 90 18.49 -26.08 -28.89
N ILE A 91 18.87 -27.19 -28.25
CA ILE A 91 18.22 -27.73 -27.02
C ILE A 91 18.09 -26.68 -25.89
N ILE A 92 19.15 -25.91 -25.62
CA ILE A 92 19.14 -24.92 -24.52
C ILE A 92 18.05 -23.85 -24.75
N HIS A 93 17.92 -23.38 -25.99
CA HIS A 93 16.93 -22.37 -26.33
C HIS A 93 15.49 -22.94 -26.26
N ILE A 94 15.30 -24.19 -26.66
CA ILE A 94 14.02 -24.92 -26.51
C ILE A 94 13.59 -24.96 -25.04
N VAL A 95 14.53 -25.23 -24.13
CA VAL A 95 14.23 -25.25 -22.68
C VAL A 95 13.78 -23.88 -22.20
N PHE A 96 14.46 -22.80 -22.59
CA PHE A 96 14.04 -21.45 -22.24
C PHE A 96 12.64 -21.12 -22.78
N ASP A 97 12.32 -21.51 -24.03
CA ASP A 97 10.99 -21.28 -24.62
C ASP A 97 9.87 -22.00 -23.85
N ILE A 98 10.12 -23.22 -23.35
CA ILE A 98 9.16 -23.95 -22.53
C ILE A 98 8.90 -23.21 -21.21
N TYR A 99 9.97 -22.72 -20.55
CA TYR A 99 9.82 -21.93 -19.32
C TYR A 99 9.08 -20.61 -19.56
N THR A 100 9.35 -19.90 -20.65
CA THR A 100 8.67 -18.63 -20.96
C THR A 100 7.21 -18.85 -21.37
N ILE A 101 6.86 -19.94 -22.05
CA ILE A 101 5.46 -20.32 -22.30
C ILE A 101 4.74 -20.53 -20.97
N PHE A 102 5.32 -21.31 -20.06
CA PHE A 102 4.72 -21.58 -18.75
C PHE A 102 4.53 -20.29 -17.94
N LEU A 103 5.56 -19.44 -17.87
CA LEU A 103 5.49 -18.16 -17.17
C LEU A 103 4.50 -17.20 -17.83
N GLY A 104 4.45 -17.13 -19.16
CA GLY A 104 3.49 -16.31 -19.89
C GLY A 104 2.04 -16.74 -19.60
N VAL A 105 1.76 -18.04 -19.58
CA VAL A 105 0.47 -18.59 -19.17
C VAL A 105 0.15 -18.24 -17.71
N LEU A 106 1.13 -18.32 -16.81
CA LEU A 106 0.97 -17.89 -15.42
C LEU A 106 0.60 -16.40 -15.33
N VAL A 107 1.24 -15.52 -16.11
CA VAL A 107 0.87 -14.09 -16.18
C VAL A 107 -0.57 -13.90 -16.65
N LEU A 108 -1.00 -14.65 -17.67
CA LEU A 108 -2.39 -14.61 -18.14
C LEU A 108 -3.37 -15.00 -17.03
N PHE A 109 -3.06 -16.05 -16.26
CA PHE A 109 -3.89 -16.47 -15.13
C PHE A 109 -3.92 -15.43 -14.00
N LEU A 110 -2.80 -14.75 -13.73
CA LEU A 110 -2.72 -13.74 -12.68
C LEU A 110 -3.51 -12.47 -13.02
N GLU A 111 -3.60 -12.11 -14.30
CA GLU A 111 -4.25 -10.86 -14.73
C GLU A 111 -5.69 -11.04 -15.24
N TRP A 112 -6.10 -12.26 -15.56
CA TRP A 112 -7.45 -12.50 -16.04
C TRP A 112 -8.48 -12.46 -14.90
N ASP A 113 -9.32 -11.42 -14.87
CA ASP A 113 -10.42 -11.28 -13.91
C ASP A 113 -11.73 -11.97 -14.34
N GLY A 114 -11.83 -12.42 -15.59
CA GLY A 114 -13.08 -12.96 -16.16
C GLY A 114 -13.35 -14.44 -15.92
N PHE A 115 -12.63 -15.14 -15.03
CA PHE A 115 -12.79 -16.59 -14.87
C PHE A 115 -13.90 -16.93 -13.86
N PRO A 116 -14.98 -17.63 -14.25
CA PRO A 116 -16.11 -17.95 -13.36
C PRO A 116 -15.77 -18.94 -12.23
N GLN A 117 -14.55 -19.50 -12.20
CA GLN A 117 -14.05 -20.38 -11.15
C GLN A 117 -12.81 -19.84 -10.43
N LYS A 118 -12.53 -18.53 -10.55
CA LYS A 118 -11.34 -17.90 -9.97
C LYS A 118 -11.19 -18.19 -8.47
N GLU A 119 -12.29 -18.20 -7.72
CA GLU A 119 -12.29 -18.47 -6.27
C GLU A 119 -11.60 -19.78 -5.89
N LYS A 120 -11.77 -20.85 -6.67
CA LYS A 120 -11.13 -22.14 -6.36
C LYS A 120 -9.61 -22.11 -6.58
N TYR A 121 -9.18 -21.48 -7.67
CA TYR A 121 -7.76 -21.39 -8.02
C TYR A 121 -7.02 -20.37 -7.16
N ASP A 122 -7.67 -19.27 -6.81
CA ASP A 122 -7.17 -18.27 -5.86
C ASP A 122 -6.80 -18.95 -4.54
N VAL A 123 -7.66 -19.83 -3.99
CA VAL A 123 -7.36 -20.54 -2.74
C VAL A 123 -6.10 -21.41 -2.85
N TYR A 124 -5.90 -22.10 -3.98
CA TYR A 124 -4.70 -22.91 -4.18
C TYR A 124 -3.44 -22.06 -4.35
N ILE A 125 -3.49 -21.02 -5.18
CA ILE A 125 -2.33 -20.15 -5.44
C ILE A 125 -1.94 -19.40 -4.16
N LYS A 126 -2.91 -18.88 -3.41
CA LYS A 126 -2.69 -18.17 -2.14
C LYS A 126 -2.07 -19.06 -1.07
N ARG A 127 -2.40 -20.36 -1.07
CA ARG A 127 -1.84 -21.32 -0.12
C ARG A 127 -0.34 -21.55 -0.32
N TYR A 128 0.14 -21.59 -1.56
CA TYR A 128 1.55 -21.88 -1.85
C TYR A 128 2.40 -20.62 -2.11
N PHE A 129 1.80 -19.56 -2.63
CA PHE A 129 2.50 -18.38 -3.11
C PHE A 129 1.85 -17.10 -2.57
N HIS A 130 1.90 -16.93 -1.25
CA HIS A 130 1.33 -15.77 -0.56
C HIS A 130 1.87 -14.42 -1.07
N PHE A 131 3.08 -14.40 -1.65
CA PHE A 131 3.63 -13.16 -2.22
C PHE A 131 2.92 -12.69 -3.50
N LEU A 132 2.19 -13.56 -4.22
CA LEU A 132 1.46 -13.21 -5.45
C LEU A 132 0.19 -12.40 -5.19
N ASP A 133 -0.28 -12.38 -3.94
CA ASP A 133 -1.36 -11.49 -3.50
C ASP A 133 -0.94 -10.03 -3.53
N PHE A 134 0.35 -9.76 -3.44
CA PHE A 134 0.88 -8.41 -3.51
C PHE A 134 1.21 -8.00 -4.94
N VAL A 135 0.85 -6.77 -5.31
CA VAL A 135 1.16 -6.15 -6.60
C VAL A 135 2.67 -6.19 -6.89
N TRP A 136 3.51 -5.93 -5.87
CA TRP A 136 4.96 -6.00 -6.03
C TRP A 136 5.47 -7.42 -6.29
N GLY A 137 4.82 -8.45 -5.72
CA GLY A 137 5.17 -9.85 -5.95
C GLY A 137 4.85 -10.30 -7.37
N ARG A 138 3.71 -9.88 -7.92
CA ARG A 138 3.38 -10.07 -9.35
C ARG A 138 4.40 -9.37 -10.25
N GLY A 139 4.81 -8.16 -9.90
CA GLY A 139 5.87 -7.43 -10.61
C GLY A 139 7.19 -8.19 -10.69
N ILE A 140 7.59 -8.91 -9.62
CA ILE A 140 8.78 -9.77 -9.63
C ILE A 140 8.63 -10.90 -10.65
N VAL A 141 7.46 -11.55 -10.71
CA VAL A 141 7.21 -12.60 -11.72
C VAL A 141 7.34 -12.05 -13.12
N TYR A 142 6.79 -10.86 -13.40
CA TYR A 142 6.85 -10.25 -14.74
C TYR A 142 8.27 -9.87 -15.12
N PHE A 143 9.04 -9.34 -14.16
CA PHE A 143 10.44 -9.01 -14.36
C PHE A 143 11.29 -10.25 -14.66
N VAL A 144 11.12 -11.32 -13.88
CA VAL A 144 11.86 -12.58 -14.08
C VAL A 144 11.47 -13.20 -15.42
N ALA A 145 10.18 -13.32 -15.72
CA ALA A 145 9.71 -13.86 -16.99
C ALA A 145 10.24 -13.06 -18.19
N GLY A 146 10.15 -11.73 -18.13
CA GLY A 146 10.69 -10.83 -19.15
C GLY A 146 12.21 -10.96 -19.31
N SER A 147 12.96 -11.09 -18.21
CA SER A 147 14.43 -11.24 -18.25
C SER A 147 14.88 -12.55 -18.90
N ILE A 148 14.16 -13.65 -18.64
CA ILE A 148 14.43 -14.94 -19.28
C ILE A 148 14.18 -14.83 -20.78
N GLN A 149 13.04 -14.25 -21.20
CA GLN A 149 12.76 -14.07 -22.63
C GLN A 149 13.77 -13.12 -23.29
N PHE A 150 14.11 -12.00 -22.66
CA PHE A 150 15.08 -11.03 -23.15
C PHE A 150 16.47 -11.65 -23.43
N SER A 151 16.86 -12.64 -22.62
CA SER A 151 18.16 -13.33 -22.76
C SER A 151 18.31 -14.15 -24.06
N MET A 152 17.22 -14.38 -24.80
CA MET A 152 17.24 -15.16 -26.05
C MET A 152 17.80 -14.39 -27.26
N LEU A 153 17.99 -13.08 -27.16
CA LEU A 153 18.60 -12.18 -28.15
C LEU A 153 17.96 -12.13 -29.55
N SER A 154 16.81 -12.76 -29.78
CA SER A 154 16.04 -12.48 -31.00
C SER A 154 15.42 -11.09 -30.89
N LEU A 155 15.30 -10.36 -32.00
CA LEU A 155 14.76 -8.99 -31.99
C LEU A 155 13.37 -8.95 -31.35
N LEU A 156 12.55 -9.95 -31.65
CA LEU A 156 11.19 -10.04 -31.17
C LEU A 156 11.13 -10.40 -29.67
N ASP A 157 12.00 -11.33 -29.21
CA ASP A 157 12.12 -11.66 -27.78
C ASP A 157 12.68 -10.49 -26.96
N LEU A 158 13.58 -9.70 -27.55
CA LEU A 158 14.16 -8.52 -26.94
C LEU A 158 13.09 -7.45 -26.71
N VAL A 159 12.22 -7.21 -27.70
CA VAL A 159 11.12 -6.24 -27.60
C VAL A 159 10.09 -6.69 -26.55
N VAL A 160 9.61 -7.93 -26.63
CA VAL A 160 8.58 -8.44 -25.72
C VAL A 160 9.12 -8.65 -24.31
N GLY A 161 10.29 -9.27 -24.17
CA GLY A 161 10.96 -9.46 -22.89
C GLY A 161 11.32 -8.13 -22.23
N GLY A 162 11.82 -7.15 -22.99
CA GLY A 162 12.14 -5.82 -22.49
C GLY A 162 10.90 -5.05 -22.02
N PHE A 163 9.79 -5.15 -22.77
CA PHE A 163 8.49 -4.62 -22.35
C PHE A 163 8.03 -5.23 -21.03
N MET A 164 8.12 -6.55 -20.88
CA MET A 164 7.71 -7.26 -19.66
C MET A 164 8.62 -6.94 -18.46
N MET A 165 9.92 -6.75 -18.67
CA MET A 165 10.82 -6.26 -17.64
C MET A 165 10.43 -4.86 -17.16
N ALA A 166 10.12 -3.93 -18.09
CA ALA A 166 9.69 -2.59 -17.75
C ALA A 166 8.37 -2.59 -16.95
N LEU A 167 7.39 -3.41 -17.36
CA LEU A 167 6.15 -3.60 -16.60
C LEU A 167 6.42 -4.17 -15.20
N GLY A 168 7.30 -5.17 -15.07
CA GLY A 168 7.65 -5.74 -13.78
C GLY A 168 8.25 -4.70 -12.81
N VAL A 169 9.16 -3.85 -13.29
CA VAL A 169 9.73 -2.75 -12.49
C VAL A 169 8.63 -1.75 -12.08
N LEU A 170 7.74 -1.38 -13.01
CA LEU A 170 6.65 -0.46 -12.72
C LEU A 170 5.70 -1.02 -11.65
N TYR A 171 5.35 -2.31 -11.72
CA TYR A 171 4.55 -3.00 -10.70
C TYR A 171 5.23 -3.02 -9.34
N ILE A 172 6.55 -3.23 -9.28
CA ILE A 172 7.30 -3.22 -8.01
C ILE A 172 7.26 -1.82 -7.39
N ILE A 173 7.48 -0.76 -8.18
CA ILE A 173 7.45 0.63 -7.70
C ILE A 173 6.04 1.00 -7.21
N VAL A 174 5.02 0.74 -8.02
CA VAL A 174 3.61 1.02 -7.67
C VAL A 174 3.18 0.21 -6.46
N GLY A 175 3.53 -1.07 -6.41
CA GLY A 175 3.20 -1.95 -5.28
C GLY A 175 3.82 -1.48 -3.97
N LYS A 176 5.09 -1.06 -3.97
CA LYS A 176 5.75 -0.48 -2.78
C LYS A 176 5.11 0.84 -2.37
N ALA A 177 4.88 1.75 -3.31
CA ALA A 177 4.25 3.04 -3.03
C ALA A 177 2.84 2.89 -2.43
N THR A 178 2.06 1.93 -2.91
CA THR A 178 0.73 1.62 -2.37
C THR A 178 0.82 1.00 -0.97
N ALA A 179 1.77 0.09 -0.73
CA ALA A 179 2.00 -0.48 0.59
C ALA A 179 2.39 0.59 1.63
N ASP A 180 3.28 1.51 1.26
CA ASP A 180 3.70 2.61 2.14
C ASP A 180 2.55 3.57 2.43
N LYS A 181 1.75 3.90 1.42
CA LYS A 181 0.53 4.72 1.60
C LYS A 181 -0.48 4.03 2.50
N LEU A 182 -0.70 2.73 2.32
CA LEU A 182 -1.62 1.97 3.16
C LEU A 182 -1.12 1.93 4.61
N LYS A 183 0.18 1.73 4.83
CA LYS A 183 0.81 1.80 6.15
C LYS A 183 0.66 3.18 6.78
N ALA A 184 0.82 4.25 6.00
CA ALA A 184 0.63 5.62 6.47
C ALA A 184 -0.85 5.92 6.81
N VAL A 185 -1.79 5.46 5.99
CA VAL A 185 -3.23 5.60 6.26
C VAL A 185 -3.62 4.77 7.48
N HIS A 186 -3.13 3.54 7.61
CA HIS A 186 -3.32 2.72 8.80
C HIS A 186 -2.82 3.49 10.03
N LYS A 187 -1.58 3.96 10.03
CA LYS A 187 -1.01 4.76 11.11
C LYS A 187 -1.81 6.05 11.40
N ALA A 188 -2.39 6.69 10.38
CA ALA A 188 -3.19 7.90 10.54
C ALA A 188 -4.60 7.61 11.11
N VAL A 189 -5.26 6.55 10.63
CA VAL A 189 -6.57 6.07 11.09
C VAL A 189 -6.49 5.54 12.53
N TYR A 190 -5.36 4.93 12.88
CA TYR A 190 -5.04 4.45 14.21
C TYR A 190 -4.10 5.39 14.96
N SER A 191 -4.11 6.69 14.62
CA SER A 191 -3.38 7.69 15.41
C SER A 191 -3.89 7.70 16.85
N ASP A 192 -3.00 8.04 17.79
CA ASP A 192 -3.29 8.15 19.21
C ASP A 192 -4.59 8.90 19.54
N HIS A 193 -4.88 9.95 18.76
CA HIS A 193 -6.10 10.75 18.90
C HIS A 193 -7.35 10.00 18.38
N ALA A 194 -7.24 9.26 17.29
CA ALA A 194 -8.33 8.45 16.76
C ALA A 194 -8.65 7.27 17.70
N ILE A 195 -7.63 6.63 18.27
CA ILE A 195 -7.77 5.60 19.30
C ILE A 195 -8.49 6.17 20.53
N ALA A 196 -8.02 7.31 21.06
CA ALA A 196 -8.65 7.96 22.21
C ALA A 196 -10.11 8.37 21.93
N SER A 197 -10.40 8.87 20.73
CA SER A 197 -11.75 9.27 20.32
C SER A 197 -12.70 8.08 20.23
N LYS A 198 -12.26 6.96 19.64
CA LYS A 198 -13.06 5.73 19.57
C LYS A 198 -13.23 5.07 20.94
N PHE A 199 -12.18 5.07 21.77
CA PHE A 199 -12.26 4.60 23.15
C PHE A 199 -13.30 5.39 23.95
N LYS A 200 -13.27 6.73 23.85
CA LYS A 200 -14.26 7.60 24.51
C LYS A 200 -15.69 7.35 24.04
N LYS A 201 -15.88 6.96 22.78
CA LYS A 201 -17.21 6.58 22.26
C LYS A 201 -17.67 5.21 22.76
N ALA A 202 -16.75 4.28 22.98
CA ALA A 202 -17.04 2.96 23.52
C ALA A 202 -17.30 2.99 25.04
N ASP A 203 -16.66 3.92 25.76
CA ASP A 203 -16.95 4.24 27.16
C ASP A 203 -18.26 5.02 27.28
N ALA A 204 -19.38 4.35 26.98
CA ALA A 204 -20.73 4.93 27.04
C ALA A 204 -21.09 5.45 28.45
N GLU A 205 -20.46 4.90 29.48
CA GLU A 205 -20.67 5.26 30.88
C GLU A 205 -19.79 6.44 31.34
N GLY A 206 -18.81 6.85 30.52
CA GLY A 206 -17.89 7.96 30.83
C GLY A 206 -17.01 7.70 32.05
N THR A 207 -16.70 6.44 32.35
CA THR A 207 -15.94 6.04 33.55
C THR A 207 -14.43 6.19 33.38
N GLY A 208 -13.96 6.44 32.15
CA GLY A 208 -12.54 6.39 31.79
C GLY A 208 -12.00 4.96 31.61
N THR A 209 -12.86 3.95 31.78
CA THR A 209 -12.53 2.53 31.62
C THR A 209 -13.63 1.81 30.85
N ILE A 210 -13.29 0.71 30.18
CA ILE A 210 -14.28 -0.10 29.45
C ILE A 210 -14.29 -1.55 29.92
N ASN A 211 -15.47 -2.17 29.86
CA ASN A 211 -15.69 -3.59 30.14
C ASN A 211 -15.58 -4.45 28.87
N VAL A 212 -15.75 -5.77 28.99
CA VAL A 212 -15.71 -6.74 27.86
C VAL A 212 -16.66 -6.37 26.72
N GLU A 213 -17.89 -5.97 27.03
CA GLU A 213 -18.90 -5.68 26.01
C GLU A 213 -18.57 -4.38 25.25
N GLN A 214 -18.16 -3.36 25.99
CA GLN A 214 -17.68 -2.08 25.46
C GLN A 214 -16.40 -2.27 24.64
N PHE A 215 -15.51 -3.17 25.06
CA PHE A 215 -14.33 -3.57 24.30
C PHE A 215 -14.69 -4.24 22.98
N GLY A 216 -15.65 -5.17 22.97
CA GLY A 216 -16.15 -5.76 21.71
C GLY A 216 -16.70 -4.71 20.73
N ASN A 217 -17.44 -3.72 21.25
CA ASN A 217 -17.94 -2.60 20.44
C ASN A 217 -16.81 -1.67 19.95
N LEU A 218 -15.79 -1.46 20.77
CA LEU A 218 -14.59 -0.70 20.41
C LEU A 218 -13.86 -1.35 19.24
N ILE A 219 -13.61 -2.67 19.32
CA ILE A 219 -12.94 -3.44 18.27
C ILE A 219 -13.76 -3.42 16.96
N LYS A 220 -15.08 -3.57 17.03
CA LYS A 220 -15.98 -3.39 15.88
C LYS A 220 -15.89 -2.00 15.27
N SER A 221 -15.74 -0.96 16.08
CA SER A 221 -15.59 0.41 15.57
C SER A 221 -14.30 0.62 14.77
N PHE A 222 -13.31 -0.25 14.94
CA PHE A 222 -12.08 -0.28 14.15
C PHE A 222 -12.20 -1.16 12.88
N GLY A 223 -13.34 -1.82 12.67
CA GLY A 223 -13.60 -2.65 11.49
C GLY A 223 -13.10 -4.09 11.62
N MET A 224 -12.80 -4.55 12.84
CA MET A 224 -12.53 -5.97 13.10
C MET A 224 -13.74 -6.59 13.79
N GLU A 225 -14.04 -7.84 13.46
CA GLU A 225 -15.05 -8.63 14.15
C GLU A 225 -14.33 -9.78 14.86
N LEU A 226 -14.52 -9.85 16.18
CA LEU A 226 -14.04 -10.95 17.01
C LEU A 226 -15.25 -11.76 17.46
N GLU A 227 -15.13 -13.08 17.44
CA GLU A 227 -16.12 -13.93 18.10
C GLU A 227 -16.11 -13.67 19.62
N LYS A 228 -17.19 -14.05 20.30
CA LYS A 228 -17.35 -13.80 21.74
C LYS A 228 -16.17 -14.33 22.55
N ARG A 229 -15.70 -15.54 22.22
CA ARG A 229 -14.56 -16.18 22.89
C ARG A 229 -13.25 -15.45 22.63
N GLU A 230 -13.02 -14.98 21.41
CA GLU A 230 -11.82 -14.24 21.02
C GLU A 230 -11.79 -12.86 21.69
N THR A 231 -12.95 -12.22 21.80
CA THR A 231 -13.12 -10.95 22.52
C THR A 231 -12.76 -11.10 23.99
N GLU A 232 -13.25 -12.16 24.64
CA GLU A 232 -12.94 -12.48 26.05
C GLU A 232 -11.44 -12.75 26.24
N ILE A 233 -10.81 -13.52 25.36
CA ILE A 233 -9.37 -13.83 25.42
C ILE A 233 -8.54 -12.55 25.23
N ALA A 234 -8.81 -11.77 24.18
CA ALA A 234 -8.11 -10.53 23.91
C ALA A 234 -8.26 -9.53 25.08
N PHE A 235 -9.46 -9.46 25.68
CA PHE A 235 -9.70 -8.61 26.84
C PHE A 235 -8.90 -9.00 28.09
N LEU A 236 -8.58 -10.29 28.25
CA LEU A 236 -7.77 -10.78 29.37
C LEU A 236 -6.28 -10.44 29.21
N GLU A 237 -5.79 -10.32 27.98
CA GLU A 237 -4.39 -9.97 27.70
C GLU A 237 -4.09 -8.48 27.89
N ILE A 238 -5.12 -7.63 27.91
CA ILE A 238 -4.97 -6.19 28.06
C ILE A 238 -4.69 -5.84 29.54
N PRO A 239 -3.66 -5.01 29.81
CA PRO A 239 -3.41 -4.50 31.16
C PRO A 239 -4.66 -3.82 31.75
N LYS A 240 -5.06 -4.26 32.94
CA LYS A 240 -6.23 -3.71 33.65
C LYS A 240 -5.92 -2.37 34.29
N ALA A 241 -6.93 -1.52 34.36
CA ALA A 241 -6.84 -0.22 34.98
C ALA A 241 -6.59 -0.35 36.49
N LYS A 242 -5.63 0.43 37.00
CA LYS A 242 -5.25 0.37 38.42
C LYS A 242 -6.43 0.79 39.31
N GLY A 243 -6.90 -0.14 40.13
CA GLY A 243 -7.98 0.11 41.09
C GLY A 243 -9.41 0.03 40.53
N ALA A 244 -9.59 -0.36 39.27
CA ALA A 244 -10.91 -0.43 38.62
C ALA A 244 -11.40 -1.87 38.31
N GLY A 245 -10.80 -2.88 38.97
CA GLY A 245 -11.19 -4.28 38.80
C GLY A 245 -10.86 -4.83 37.40
N ASP A 246 -11.81 -5.54 36.78
CA ASP A 246 -11.65 -6.18 35.47
C ASP A 246 -11.95 -5.24 34.29
N ARG A 247 -11.61 -3.96 34.42
CA ARG A 247 -11.82 -2.94 33.37
C ARG A 247 -10.49 -2.47 32.81
N ILE A 248 -10.49 -2.05 31.55
CA ILE A 248 -9.29 -1.56 30.86
C ILE A 248 -9.39 -0.05 30.69
N ASP A 249 -8.29 0.67 30.91
CA ASP A 249 -8.19 2.10 30.63
C ASP A 249 -7.58 2.35 29.25
N LEU A 250 -7.58 3.62 28.84
CA LEU A 250 -7.05 4.02 27.54
C LEU A 250 -5.56 3.68 27.38
N GLU A 251 -4.76 3.80 28.45
CA GLU A 251 -3.33 3.51 28.40
C GLU A 251 -3.05 2.01 28.28
N GLY A 252 -3.77 1.18 29.04
CA GLY A 252 -3.71 -0.28 28.93
C GLY A 252 -4.11 -0.76 27.54
N PHE A 253 -5.20 -0.23 27.00
CA PHE A 253 -5.62 -0.52 25.62
C PHE A 253 -4.57 -0.08 24.59
N LYS A 254 -4.04 1.14 24.68
CA LYS A 254 -3.00 1.64 23.77
C LYS A 254 -1.74 0.78 23.81
N SER A 255 -1.26 0.44 25.00
CA SER A 255 -0.05 -0.37 25.18
C SER A 255 -0.21 -1.76 24.54
N TRP A 256 -1.35 -2.41 24.75
CA TRP A 256 -1.69 -3.66 24.08
C TRP A 256 -1.80 -3.50 22.56
N TRP A 257 -2.51 -2.47 22.11
CA TRP A 257 -2.74 -2.17 20.68
C TRP A 257 -1.43 -1.94 19.92
N THR A 258 -0.50 -1.15 20.46
CA THR A 258 0.79 -0.86 19.83
C THR A 258 1.75 -2.04 19.90
N LYS A 259 1.69 -2.86 20.97
CA LYS A 259 2.48 -4.09 21.07
C LYS A 259 2.10 -5.08 19.97
N SER A 260 0.79 -5.24 19.70
CA SER A 260 0.29 -6.10 18.62
C SER A 260 0.72 -5.63 17.22
N ASP A 261 0.86 -4.32 17.01
CA ASP A 261 1.28 -3.72 15.72
C ASP A 261 2.80 -3.90 15.46
N SER A 262 3.60 -4.11 16.50
CA SER A 262 5.07 -4.29 16.42
C SER A 262 5.52 -5.73 16.16
N VAL A 263 4.60 -6.70 16.22
CA VAL A 263 4.87 -8.09 15.85
C VAL A 263 4.71 -8.21 14.33
N GLU A 264 5.75 -7.78 13.60
CA GLU A 264 5.90 -8.04 12.16
C GLU A 264 5.66 -9.53 11.86
N GLY A 265 4.50 -9.88 11.30
CA GLY A 265 4.23 -11.21 10.73
C GLY A 265 2.94 -11.89 11.19
N GLY A 266 2.26 -11.38 12.22
CA GLY A 266 1.00 -11.93 12.68
C GLY A 266 -0.17 -11.05 12.28
N PHE A 267 -0.49 -10.99 10.99
CA PHE A 267 -1.87 -10.65 10.62
C PHE A 267 -2.76 -11.54 11.46
N ILE A 268 -3.60 -10.92 12.29
CA ILE A 268 -4.74 -11.58 12.90
C ILE A 268 -5.48 -12.25 11.75
N SER A 269 -5.24 -13.55 11.62
CA SER A 269 -5.97 -14.46 10.75
C SER A 269 -7.36 -14.62 11.37
N ILE A 270 -8.16 -13.57 11.28
CA ILE A 270 -9.59 -13.62 11.51
C ILE A 270 -10.23 -12.95 10.30
N ALA A 271 -10.22 -13.72 9.21
CA ALA A 271 -11.19 -13.71 8.13
C ALA A 271 -11.33 -15.16 7.68
#